data_AF-A0A4U9IQ15-F1
#
_entry.id   AF-A0A4U9IQ15-F1
#
_cell.length_a   1.000
_cell.length_b   1.000
_cell.length_c   1.000
_cell.angle_alpha   90.00
_cell.angle_beta   90.00
_cell.angle_gamma   90.00
#
_symmetry.space_group_name_H-M   'P 1'
#
loop_
_entity.id
_entity.type
_entity.pdbx_description
1 polymer ?
#
loop_
_entity_poly.entity_id
_entity_poly.type
_entity_poly.pdbx_seq_one_letter_code
_entity_poly.pdbx_strand_id
1 'polypeptide(L)'
;MELLCPAGNLPALKAAIENGADAVYIGLKDDTNARHFAGLNFTEKKLQEAVSFVHQHRRKLHIAINTFAHPDGYQRWQRAVDMAAQLGADALILADLAMLEYAAERYPPY
;
A
#
# COMPACT_ATOMS: atom_id res chain seq x y z
N MET A 1 10.15 10.41 -15.79
CA MET A 1 8.92 10.73 -15.05
C MET A 1 8.18 9.43 -14.83
N GLU A 2 7.74 9.12 -13.61
CA GLU A 2 7.02 7.87 -13.29
C GLU A 2 5.51 8.14 -13.30
N LEU A 3 4.72 7.33 -14.03
CA LEU A 3 3.26 7.38 -13.99
C LEU A 3 2.73 6.51 -12.85
N LEU A 4 2.30 7.16 -11.77
CA LEU A 4 1.68 6.52 -10.61
C LEU A 4 0.15 6.61 -10.68
N CYS A 5 -0.52 5.47 -10.82
CA CYS A 5 -1.98 5.40 -10.95
C CYS A 5 -2.68 4.90 -9.67
N PRO A 6 -3.82 5.49 -9.26
CA PRO A 6 -4.65 4.93 -8.18
C PRO A 6 -5.36 3.65 -8.62
N ALA A 7 -5.43 2.67 -7.72
CA ALA A 7 -6.27 1.49 -7.91
C ALA A 7 -7.06 1.13 -6.65
N GLY A 8 -8.39 1.28 -6.73
CA GLY A 8 -9.28 0.95 -5.61
C GLY A 8 -9.59 -0.54 -5.47
N ASN A 9 -9.26 -1.37 -6.46
CA ASN A 9 -9.46 -2.81 -6.44
C ASN A 9 -8.54 -3.49 -7.46
N LEU A 10 -8.52 -4.83 -7.45
CA LEU A 10 -7.62 -5.59 -8.30
C LEU A 10 -7.90 -5.43 -9.81
N PRO A 11 -9.16 -5.43 -10.31
CA PRO A 11 -9.41 -5.10 -11.72
C PRO A 11 -8.86 -3.73 -12.15
N ALA A 12 -9.06 -2.68 -11.34
CA ALA A 12 -8.53 -1.36 -11.63
C ALA A 12 -6.99 -1.34 -11.63
N LEU A 13 -6.36 -2.10 -10.72
CA LEU A 13 -4.92 -2.28 -10.70
C LEU A 13 -4.41 -2.94 -11.97
N LYS A 14 -5.02 -4.06 -12.39
CA LYS A 14 -4.64 -4.79 -13.61
C LYS A 14 -4.77 -3.87 -14.84
N ALA A 15 -5.90 -3.18 -14.95
CA ALA A 15 -6.12 -2.21 -16.02
C ALA A 15 -5.08 -1.09 -16.04
N ALA A 16 -4.72 -0.51 -14.89
CA ALA A 16 -3.71 0.55 -14.83
C ALA A 16 -2.34 0.07 -15.32
N ILE A 17 -1.91 -1.12 -14.90
CA ILE A 17 -0.64 -1.73 -15.30
C ILE A 17 -0.64 -2.05 -16.81
N GLU A 18 -1.71 -2.67 -17.30
CA GLU A 18 -1.86 -3.04 -18.72
C GLU A 18 -1.92 -1.81 -19.64
N ASN A 19 -2.38 -0.66 -19.13
CA ASN A 19 -2.43 0.61 -19.86
C ASN A 19 -1.19 1.50 -19.61
N GLY A 20 -0.10 0.95 -19.09
CA GLY A 20 1.20 1.60 -19.09
C GLY A 20 1.54 2.41 -17.84
N ALA A 21 0.84 2.21 -16.72
CA ALA A 21 1.30 2.74 -15.43
C ALA A 21 2.68 2.16 -15.07
N ASP A 22 3.61 3.01 -14.64
CA ASP A 22 4.92 2.58 -14.14
C ASP A 22 4.81 2.05 -12.71
N ALA A 23 3.88 2.62 -11.94
CA ALA A 23 3.56 2.23 -10.59
C ALA A 23 2.05 2.38 -10.33
N VAL A 24 1.55 1.63 -9.35
CA VAL A 24 0.17 1.75 -8.86
C VAL A 24 0.18 1.94 -7.36
N TYR A 25 -0.73 2.76 -6.84
CA TYR A 25 -0.98 2.81 -5.40
C TYR A 25 -2.37 2.30 -5.05
N ILE A 26 -2.41 1.53 -3.97
CA ILE A 26 -3.62 0.94 -3.41
C ILE A 26 -3.74 1.31 -1.94
N GLY A 27 -4.87 1.00 -1.32
CA GLY A 27 -5.06 1.14 0.12
C GLY A 27 -5.61 -0.13 0.75
N LEU A 28 -5.40 -0.25 2.06
CA LEU A 28 -5.90 -1.35 2.88
C LEU A 28 -7.39 -1.21 3.17
N LYS A 29 -8.07 -2.34 3.40
CA LYS A 29 -9.50 -2.39 3.71
C LYS A 29 -9.75 -2.27 5.22
N ASP A 30 -9.18 -1.25 5.84
CA ASP A 30 -9.33 -0.91 7.25
C ASP A 30 -9.10 0.59 7.50
N ASP A 31 -9.14 1.00 8.76
CA ASP A 31 -9.01 2.38 9.22
C ASP A 31 -7.62 3.01 9.01
N THR A 32 -6.63 2.23 8.55
CA THR A 32 -5.29 2.77 8.23
C THR A 32 -5.26 3.52 6.88
N ASN A 33 -6.33 3.43 6.10
CA ASN A 33 -6.48 4.09 4.80
C ASN A 33 -7.67 5.06 4.82
N ALA A 34 -7.47 6.30 4.37
CA ALA A 34 -8.50 7.34 4.36
C ALA A 34 -9.69 7.04 3.41
N ARG A 35 -9.52 6.11 2.46
CA ARG A 35 -10.51 5.74 1.44
C ARG A 35 -11.00 4.30 1.60
N HIS A 36 -11.22 3.83 2.83
CA HIS A 36 -11.66 2.47 3.14
C HIS A 36 -13.14 2.15 2.84
N PHE A 37 -13.70 2.60 1.73
CA PHE A 37 -15.11 2.41 1.38
C PHE A 37 -15.48 0.93 1.14
N ALA A 38 -16.75 0.59 1.38
CA ALA A 38 -17.31 -0.72 1.05
C ALA A 38 -17.15 -1.04 -0.46
N GLY A 39 -16.70 -2.25 -0.79
CA GLY A 39 -16.46 -2.69 -2.17
C GLY A 39 -15.11 -2.27 -2.77
N LEU A 40 -14.35 -1.43 -2.08
CA LEU A 40 -12.99 -1.02 -2.44
C LEU A 40 -11.97 -1.61 -1.45
N ASN A 41 -10.70 -1.54 -1.83
CA ASN A 41 -9.51 -1.87 -1.06
C ASN A 41 -9.16 -3.35 -0.94
N PHE A 42 -7.93 -3.58 -0.51
CA PHE A 42 -7.29 -4.89 -0.55
C PHE A 42 -7.27 -5.53 0.84
N THR A 43 -7.63 -6.81 0.88
CA THR A 43 -7.31 -7.71 2.00
C THR A 43 -5.92 -8.29 1.78
N GLU A 44 -5.31 -8.86 2.81
CA GLU A 44 -3.99 -9.52 2.71
C GLU A 44 -3.88 -10.49 1.52
N LYS A 45 -4.86 -11.40 1.35
CA LYS A 45 -4.89 -12.32 0.19
C LYS A 45 -4.88 -11.58 -1.17
N LYS A 46 -5.62 -10.47 -1.27
CA LYS A 46 -5.65 -9.67 -2.51
C LYS A 46 -4.36 -8.88 -2.70
N LEU A 47 -3.70 -8.46 -1.62
CA LEU A 47 -2.40 -7.80 -1.68
C LEU A 47 -1.35 -8.74 -2.25
N GLN A 48 -1.32 -10.00 -1.81
CA GLN A 48 -0.38 -10.99 -2.35
C GLN A 48 -0.56 -11.17 -3.87
N GLU A 49 -1.81 -11.23 -4.35
CA GLU A 49 -2.10 -11.28 -5.79
C GLU A 49 -1.67 -9.99 -6.50
N ALA A 50 -1.93 -8.83 -5.91
CA ALA A 50 -1.54 -7.53 -6.45
C ALA A 50 -0.02 -7.40 -6.62
N VAL A 51 0.75 -7.71 -5.57
CA VAL A 51 2.23 -7.68 -5.60
C VAL A 51 2.73 -8.58 -6.71
N SER A 52 2.28 -9.84 -6.72
CA SER A 52 2.71 -10.82 -7.70
C SER A 52 2.46 -10.35 -9.13
N PHE A 53 1.25 -9.82 -9.40
CA PHE A 53 0.88 -9.31 -10.71
C PHE A 53 1.71 -8.09 -11.13
N VAL A 54 1.88 -7.11 -10.23
CA VAL A 54 2.61 -5.86 -10.50
C VAL A 54 4.09 -6.15 -10.79
N HIS A 55 4.73 -6.98 -9.98
CA HIS A 55 6.14 -7.35 -10.15
C HIS A 55 6.38 -8.24 -11.37
N GLN A 56 5.43 -9.13 -11.73
CA GLN A 56 5.49 -9.88 -13.00
C GLN A 56 5.54 -8.95 -14.23
N HIS A 57 4.91 -7.78 -14.14
CA HIS A 57 4.95 -6.74 -15.19
C HIS A 57 6.12 -5.77 -15.04
N ARG A 58 7.05 -6.02 -14.09
CA ARG A 58 8.20 -5.15 -13.78
C ARG A 58 7.79 -3.72 -13.42
N ARG A 59 6.64 -3.57 -12.76
CA ARG A 59 6.09 -2.30 -12.25
C ARG A 59 6.17 -2.28 -10.73
N LYS A 60 5.86 -1.12 -10.13
CA LYS A 60 5.94 -0.93 -8.67
C LYS A 60 4.57 -0.86 -8.02
N LEU A 61 4.46 -1.40 -6.81
CA LEU A 61 3.29 -1.31 -5.96
C LEU A 61 3.56 -0.40 -4.76
N HIS A 62 2.78 0.66 -4.63
CA HIS A 62 2.78 1.51 -3.44
C HIS A 62 1.55 1.22 -2.58
N ILE A 63 1.70 1.23 -1.26
CA ILE A 63 0.58 1.02 -0.33
C ILE A 63 0.35 2.27 0.51
N ALA A 64 -0.87 2.78 0.50
CA ALA A 64 -1.29 3.91 1.31
C ALA A 64 -1.75 3.43 2.70
N ILE A 65 -1.05 3.92 3.72
CA ILE A 65 -1.38 3.80 5.15
C ILE A 65 -1.40 5.24 5.67
N ASN A 66 -2.39 5.99 5.19
CA ASN A 66 -2.39 7.46 5.15
C ASN A 66 -3.42 8.11 6.08
N THR A 67 -3.78 7.43 7.16
CA THR A 67 -4.50 8.02 8.30
C THR A 67 -3.56 8.16 9.50
N PHE A 68 -3.96 8.97 10.48
CA PHE A 68 -3.20 9.18 11.72
C PHE A 68 -3.50 8.09 12.73
N ALA A 69 -2.46 7.60 13.39
CA ALA A 69 -2.61 6.52 14.36
C ALA A 69 -3.34 7.02 15.61
N HIS A 70 -4.33 6.26 16.07
CA HIS A 70 -5.02 6.57 17.33
C HIS A 70 -4.13 6.21 18.53
N PRO A 71 -4.15 7.01 19.62
CA PRO A 71 -3.36 6.73 20.83
C PRO A 71 -3.55 5.31 21.36
N ASP A 72 -4.80 4.83 21.39
CA ASP A 72 -5.17 3.49 21.89
C ASP A 72 -5.01 2.38 20.83
N GLY A 73 -4.57 2.74 19.62
CA GLY A 73 -4.60 1.87 18.44
C GLY A 73 -3.30 1.84 17.63
N TYR A 74 -2.23 2.46 18.12
CA TYR A 74 -0.97 2.68 17.40
C TYR A 74 -0.38 1.41 16.76
N GLN A 75 -0.40 0.29 17.50
CA GLN A 75 0.08 -1.02 17.01
C GLN A 75 -0.64 -1.52 15.75
N ARG A 76 -1.84 -1.02 15.44
CA ARG A 76 -2.55 -1.38 14.19
C ARG A 76 -1.82 -0.80 12.97
N TRP A 77 -1.39 0.46 13.03
CA TRP A 77 -0.66 1.08 11.92
C TRP A 77 0.73 0.47 11.77
N GLN A 78 1.41 0.15 12.88
CA GLN A 78 2.68 -0.60 12.83
C GLN A 78 2.50 -1.95 12.11
N ARG A 79 1.44 -2.69 12.44
CA ARG A 79 1.14 -3.96 11.75
C ARG A 79 0.82 -3.76 10.27
N ALA A 80 0.14 -2.67 9.90
CA ALA A 80 -0.12 -2.35 8.51
C ALA A 80 1.19 -2.06 7.75
N VAL A 81 2.11 -1.30 8.36
CA VAL A 81 3.47 -1.05 7.82
C VAL A 81 4.23 -2.36 7.64
N ASP A 82 4.29 -3.17 8.71
CA ASP A 82 5.01 -4.45 8.70
C ASP A 82 4.46 -5.39 7.62
N MET A 83 3.14 -5.52 7.55
CA MET A 83 2.46 -6.36 6.55
C MET A 83 2.76 -5.85 5.13
N ALA A 84 2.64 -4.56 4.86
CA ALA A 84 2.90 -3.99 3.54
C ALA A 84 4.35 -4.22 3.11
N ALA A 85 5.32 -4.02 4.01
CA ALA A 85 6.74 -4.25 3.75
C ALA A 85 7.04 -5.75 3.50
N GLN A 86 6.53 -6.64 4.36
CA GLN A 86 6.74 -8.09 4.24
C GLN A 86 6.13 -8.67 2.96
N LEU A 87 4.98 -8.15 2.53
CA LEU A 87 4.34 -8.57 1.29
C LEU A 87 5.05 -8.06 0.04
N GLY A 88 6.01 -7.14 0.16
CA GLY A 88 6.79 -6.64 -0.96
C GLY A 88 6.25 -5.37 -1.61
N ALA A 89 5.64 -4.47 -0.83
CA ALA A 89 5.39 -3.10 -1.30
C ALA A 89 6.73 -2.40 -1.63
N ASP A 90 6.79 -1.72 -2.77
CA ASP A 90 7.97 -0.97 -3.21
C ASP A 90 8.08 0.39 -2.51
N ALA A 91 6.95 0.95 -2.05
CA ALA A 91 6.91 2.16 -1.23
C ALA A 91 5.65 2.22 -0.36
N LEU A 92 5.74 2.96 0.74
CA LEU A 92 4.61 3.30 1.61
C LEU A 92 4.26 4.78 1.48
N ILE A 93 2.96 5.09 1.44
CA ILE A 93 2.44 6.46 1.50
C ILE A 93 1.86 6.66 2.90
N LEU A 94 2.61 7.35 3.76
CA LEU A 94 2.31 7.54 5.18
C LEU A 94 1.94 9.00 5.46
N ALA A 95 0.91 9.20 6.29
CA ALA A 95 0.50 10.53 6.75
C ALA A 95 1.04 10.86 8.16
N ASP A 96 1.23 9.84 8.99
CA ASP A 96 1.64 9.97 10.38
C ASP A 96 3.17 9.97 10.51
N LEU A 97 3.73 10.95 11.22
CA LEU A 97 5.18 11.09 11.39
C LEU A 97 5.80 9.97 12.21
N ALA A 98 5.09 9.46 13.22
CA ALA A 98 5.58 8.34 14.02
C ALA A 98 5.58 7.04 13.19
N MET A 99 4.66 6.90 12.23
CA MET A 99 4.72 5.80 11.26
C MET A 99 5.87 5.95 10.27
N LEU A 100 6.18 7.17 9.83
CA LEU A 100 7.35 7.43 8.99
C LEU A 100 8.64 7.02 9.70
N GLU A 101 8.81 7.44 10.96
CA GLU A 101 9.94 7.06 11.81
C GLU A 101 10.01 5.54 12.00
N TYR A 102 8.89 4.92 12.42
CA TYR A 102 8.82 3.47 12.61
C TYR A 102 9.20 2.68 11.36
N ALA A 103 8.69 3.08 10.18
CA ALA A 103 9.02 2.43 8.92
C ALA A 103 10.51 2.59 8.56
N ALA A 104 11.07 3.79 8.73
CA ALA A 104 12.46 4.09 8.41
C ALA A 104 13.46 3.34 9.31
N GLU A 105 13.15 3.20 10.60
CA GLU A 105 14.00 2.46 11.54
C GLU A 105 13.95 0.94 11.31
N ARG A 106 12.76 0.41 11.02
CA ARG A 106 12.54 -1.04 10.92
C ARG A 106 12.84 -1.61 9.53
N TYR A 107 12.64 -0.80 8.48
CA TYR A 107 12.82 -1.15 7.08
C TYR A 107 13.67 -0.08 6.37
N PRO A 108 14.94 0.09 6.77
CA PRO A 108 15.79 1.12 6.18
C PRO A 108 16.00 0.86 4.67
N PRO A 109 16.10 1.92 3.86
CA PRO A 109 16.47 1.78 2.45
C PRO A 109 17.89 1.17 2.37
N TYR A 110 18.04 0.16 1.51
CA TYR A 110 19.34 -0.42 1.17
C TYR A 110 20.14 0.48 0.24
#